data_AF-A0A8T7GA92-F1
#
_entry.id   AF-A0A8T7GA92-F1
#
_cell.length_a   1.000
_cell.length_b   1.000
_cell.length_c   1.000
_cell.angle_alpha   90.00
_cell.angle_beta   90.00
_cell.angle_gamma   90.00
#
_symmetry.space_group_name_H-M   'P 1'
#
loop_
_entity.id
_entity.type
_entity.pdbx_description
1 polymer ?
#
loop_
_entity_poly.entity_id
_entity_poly.type
_entity_poly.pdbx_seq_one_letter_code
_entity_poly.pdbx_strand_id
1 'polypeptide(L)'
;MNDLDIVGQVIGGSFGDIIVREKSGRNLEIGDLLVSDEGSSYLILQVFALEYGSQIQDKMQQMMSGVNLEQGGINAEFYEPEFVNYVLARIKPLARVAKSDNKVTLPKSLPMFFNKLRLVQSGDLTFLKKGGEQIYLGKIRSGSKVIDADVWLKSEDVFTHHILIPATTGRGKSNLVKTMMWHVLDSNKVGALILDAHDEYYGRKDAGLKDHPNAKQNLAYYSPTPPPGSNRLVINLESLRPEHFLGIVEFSDAQWQAIRSYNAKEREFWISRIMTEPLMSNGPGMGMETHIATLAVLKRKLRLILSLEVDENGRIHSKNEVFDAGSKGLTTVDDIVKDIESGRIVILDTSRLGNEAELIVGNIIASRIFERYKEHKAKGDLERKPVVTVVIEEAPRVIGEDKIIPRNENIYSTIAKEGRKFKIGLTAITQLSSVIP
;
A
#
# COMPACT_ATOMS: atom_id res chain seq x y z
N MET A 1 29.41 16.28 23.24
CA MET A 1 28.42 15.51 24.00
C MET A 1 28.71 15.69 25.48
N ASN A 2 27.70 15.93 26.30
CA ASN A 2 27.87 15.83 27.76
C ASN A 2 27.96 14.34 28.14
N ASP A 3 28.80 13.98 29.10
CA ASP A 3 28.96 12.57 29.52
C ASP A 3 27.66 11.94 30.10
N LEU A 4 26.71 12.80 30.46
CA LEU A 4 25.37 12.45 30.92
C LEU A 4 24.44 11.93 29.81
N ASP A 5 24.76 12.13 28.53
CA ASP A 5 23.88 11.73 27.42
C ASP A 5 24.29 10.40 26.76
N ILE A 6 25.45 9.86 27.15
CA ILE A 6 25.99 8.64 26.56
C ILE A 6 25.19 7.44 27.05
N VAL A 7 24.74 6.62 26.10
CA VAL A 7 24.00 5.38 26.38
C VAL A 7 24.78 4.11 26.08
N GLY A 8 25.85 4.20 25.29
CA GLY A 8 26.72 3.06 25.02
C GLY A 8 27.96 3.44 24.23
N GLN A 9 28.80 2.45 23.98
CA GLN A 9 30.05 2.61 23.22
C GLN A 9 30.23 1.46 22.23
N VAL A 10 30.67 1.79 21.01
CA VAL A 10 30.97 0.80 19.97
C VAL A 10 32.18 -0.03 20.40
N ILE A 11 32.05 -1.36 20.40
CA ILE A 11 33.14 -2.27 20.78
C ILE A 11 33.56 -3.23 19.66
N GLY A 12 32.83 -3.28 18.54
CA GLY A 12 33.18 -4.12 17.39
C GLY A 12 31.99 -4.41 16.47
N GLY A 13 32.07 -5.52 15.74
CA GLY A 13 31.04 -5.98 14.81
C GLY A 13 31.37 -5.74 13.34
N SER A 14 30.34 -5.73 12.50
CA SER A 14 30.43 -5.59 11.05
C SER A 14 29.34 -4.66 10.50
N PHE A 15 29.39 -4.34 9.20
CA PHE A 15 28.40 -3.45 8.61
C PHE A 15 27.01 -4.10 8.58
N GLY A 16 26.04 -3.46 9.24
CA GLY A 16 24.70 -4.01 9.44
C GLY A 16 24.53 -4.76 10.77
N ASP A 17 25.61 -5.03 11.49
CA ASP A 17 25.60 -5.74 12.76
C ASP A 17 26.77 -5.26 13.66
N ILE A 18 26.62 -4.04 14.18
CA ILE A 18 27.60 -3.35 15.02
C ILE A 18 27.28 -3.68 16.49
N ILE A 19 28.32 -3.98 17.26
CA ILE A 19 28.20 -4.34 18.67
C ILE A 19 28.49 -3.12 19.53
N VAL A 20 27.55 -2.80 20.41
CA VAL A 20 27.64 -1.71 21.38
C VAL A 20 27.54 -2.28 22.77
N ARG A 21 28.47 -1.88 23.65
CA ARG A 21 28.32 -2.11 25.08
C ARG A 21 27.45 -1.00 25.67
N GLU A 22 26.35 -1.39 26.30
CA GLU A 22 25.47 -0.46 26.99
C GLU A 22 26.13 0.12 28.24
N LYS A 23 25.93 1.42 28.49
CA LYS A 23 26.39 2.08 29.72
C LYS A 23 25.47 1.67 30.87
N SER A 24 26.05 1.27 32.01
CA SER A 24 25.28 0.88 33.20
C SER A 24 24.27 1.94 33.63
N GLY A 25 23.11 1.48 34.10
CA GLY A 25 21.97 2.33 34.49
C GLY A 25 21.23 2.98 33.31
N ARG A 26 21.66 2.72 32.08
CA ARG A 26 20.86 2.96 30.89
C ARG A 26 20.06 1.68 30.59
N ASN A 27 18.93 1.85 29.90
CA ASN A 27 18.05 0.78 29.49
C ASN A 27 17.71 1.02 28.02
N LEU A 28 18.56 0.51 27.12
CA LEU A 28 18.33 0.51 25.68
C LEU A 28 17.16 -0.42 25.37
N GLU A 29 16.33 -0.01 24.41
CA GLU A 29 15.20 -0.79 23.93
C GLU A 29 15.41 -1.20 22.47
N ILE A 30 14.81 -2.33 22.07
CA ILE A 30 14.74 -2.69 20.65
C ILE A 30 13.97 -1.58 19.91
N GLY A 31 14.55 -1.12 18.80
CA GLY A 31 14.04 -0.01 18.02
C GLY A 31 14.53 1.37 18.48
N ASP A 32 15.38 1.46 19.51
CA ASP A 32 16.01 2.72 19.85
C ASP A 32 16.88 3.25 18.71
N LEU A 33 16.79 4.55 18.49
CA LEU A 33 17.59 5.28 17.52
C LEU A 33 18.74 5.97 18.24
N LEU A 34 19.95 5.66 17.81
CA LEU A 34 21.20 6.17 18.38
C LEU A 34 21.91 7.10 17.41
N VAL A 35 22.66 8.04 17.95
CA VAL A 35 23.49 8.97 17.19
C VAL A 35 24.96 8.75 17.52
N SER A 36 25.76 8.58 16.45
CA SER A 36 27.22 8.57 16.51
C SER A 36 27.76 9.80 15.80
N ASP A 37 28.47 10.66 16.53
CA ASP A 37 29.04 11.89 15.96
C ASP A 37 30.37 11.58 15.24
N GLU A 38 30.54 12.10 14.03
CA GLU A 38 31.72 11.94 13.18
C GLU A 38 32.25 13.30 12.69
N GLY A 39 32.21 14.31 13.55
CA GLY A 39 32.77 15.63 13.27
C GLY A 39 31.88 16.46 12.36
N SER A 40 32.06 16.34 11.04
CA SER A 40 31.28 17.07 10.01
C SER A 40 29.92 16.44 9.69
N SER A 41 29.70 15.20 10.13
CA SER A 41 28.44 14.47 9.97
C SER A 41 28.15 13.65 11.22
N TYR A 42 26.99 13.01 11.25
CA TYR A 42 26.65 12.00 12.25
C TYR A 42 25.90 10.83 11.60
N LEU A 43 25.96 9.67 12.24
CA LEU A 43 25.20 8.49 11.87
C LEU A 43 23.97 8.37 12.77
N ILE A 44 22.83 8.06 12.15
CA ILE A 44 21.64 7.54 12.82
C ILE A 44 21.68 6.01 12.70
N LEU A 45 21.59 5.35 13.85
CA LEU A 45 21.73 3.90 14.00
C LEU A 45 20.47 3.37 14.70
N GLN A 46 20.12 2.11 14.49
CA GLN A 46 18.96 1.47 15.14
C GLN A 46 19.37 0.21 15.90
N VAL A 47 18.96 0.12 17.16
CA VAL A 47 19.05 -1.11 17.96
C VAL A 47 18.04 -2.13 17.43
N PHE A 48 18.51 -3.32 17.05
CA PHE A 48 17.64 -4.39 16.56
C PHE A 48 17.69 -5.66 17.42
N ALA A 49 18.69 -5.81 18.28
CA ALA A 49 18.74 -6.87 19.28
C ALA A 49 19.49 -6.42 20.54
N LEU A 50 19.15 -7.06 21.66
CA LEU A 50 19.80 -6.91 22.96
C LEU A 50 20.23 -8.30 23.44
N GLU A 51 21.46 -8.39 23.91
CA GLU A 51 22.12 -9.63 24.31
C GLU A 51 22.78 -9.42 25.67
N TYR A 52 22.88 -10.48 26.49
CA TYR A 52 23.67 -10.42 27.71
C TYR A 52 25.15 -10.65 27.40
N GLY A 53 26.00 -9.80 27.94
CA GLY A 53 27.45 -9.96 27.93
C GLY A 53 27.97 -10.22 29.34
N SER A 54 29.03 -11.02 29.43
CA SER A 54 29.70 -11.32 30.69
C SER A 54 31.20 -11.50 30.52
N GLN A 55 31.97 -11.10 31.53
CA GLN A 55 33.39 -11.48 31.65
C GLN A 55 33.57 -12.85 32.33
N ILE A 56 32.50 -13.40 32.90
CA ILE A 56 32.52 -14.69 33.58
C ILE A 56 32.31 -15.80 32.55
N GLN A 57 33.09 -16.86 32.63
CA GLN A 57 32.85 -18.07 31.83
C GLN A 57 31.48 -18.68 32.15
N ASP A 58 30.77 -19.15 31.12
CA ASP A 58 29.40 -19.67 31.19
C ASP A 58 29.20 -20.71 32.31
N LYS A 59 30.16 -21.62 32.48
CA LYS A 59 30.10 -22.68 33.51
C LYS A 59 30.08 -22.10 34.92
N MET A 60 30.85 -21.04 35.18
CA MET A 60 30.84 -20.36 36.47
C MET A 60 29.57 -19.54 36.67
N GLN A 61 29.03 -18.90 35.63
CA GLN A 61 27.74 -18.22 35.72
C GLN A 61 26.61 -19.16 36.12
N GLN A 62 26.52 -20.33 35.48
CA GLN A 62 25.51 -21.34 35.81
C GLN A 62 25.64 -21.81 37.26
N MET A 63 26.88 -22.07 37.70
CA MET A 63 27.15 -22.47 39.09
C MET A 63 26.73 -21.38 40.09
N MET A 64 27.10 -20.12 39.86
CA MET A 64 26.71 -19.01 40.73
C MET A 64 25.20 -18.77 40.74
N SER A 65 24.54 -18.91 39.60
CA SER A 65 23.08 -18.85 39.53
C SER A 65 22.44 -19.91 40.42
N GLY A 66 22.96 -21.14 40.42
CA GLY A 66 22.48 -22.21 41.28
C GLY A 66 22.72 -21.91 42.77
N VAL A 67 23.93 -21.48 43.13
CA VAL A 67 24.26 -21.11 44.52
C VAL A 67 23.35 -19.98 45.03
N ASN A 68 23.11 -18.94 44.23
CA ASN A 68 22.25 -17.82 44.59
C ASN A 68 20.80 -18.24 44.84
N LEU A 69 20.27 -19.17 44.04
CA LEU A 69 18.90 -19.68 44.16
C LEU A 69 18.73 -20.60 45.37
N GLU A 70 19.66 -21.54 45.57
CA GLU A 70 19.51 -22.62 46.56
C GLU A 70 19.96 -22.22 47.97
N GLN A 71 20.95 -21.34 48.09
CA GLN A 71 21.57 -21.01 49.39
C GLN A 71 21.20 -19.61 49.91
N GLY A 72 20.30 -18.89 49.24
CA GLY A 72 19.81 -17.60 49.69
C GLY A 72 20.90 -16.54 49.70
N GLY A 73 21.35 -16.13 48.51
CA GLY A 73 22.18 -14.95 48.30
C GLY A 73 23.43 -14.87 49.18
N ILE A 74 24.47 -15.64 48.85
CA ILE A 74 25.81 -15.21 49.26
C ILE A 74 26.02 -13.89 48.51
N ASN A 75 26.03 -12.77 49.22
CA ASN A 75 26.47 -11.45 48.73
C ASN A 75 27.96 -11.52 48.34
N ALA A 76 28.31 -12.36 47.37
CA ALA A 76 29.47 -12.17 46.53
C ALA A 76 29.09 -11.10 45.51
N GLU A 77 28.79 -9.89 46.01
CA GLU A 77 28.70 -8.73 45.15
C GLU A 77 30.08 -8.60 44.49
N PHE A 78 30.10 -8.75 43.17
CA PHE A 78 31.30 -8.45 42.41
C PHE A 78 31.76 -7.04 42.76
N TYR A 79 33.06 -6.84 42.90
CA TYR A 79 33.60 -5.49 42.92
C TYR A 79 33.29 -4.86 41.55
N GLU A 80 32.44 -3.84 41.53
CA GLU A 80 31.90 -3.16 40.34
C GLU A 80 31.11 -4.10 39.38
N PRO A 81 29.88 -4.51 39.75
CA PRO A 81 29.09 -5.51 39.02
C PRO A 81 28.81 -5.14 37.55
N GLU A 82 28.75 -3.85 37.22
CA GLU A 82 28.60 -3.32 35.87
C GLU A 82 29.75 -3.65 34.92
N PHE A 83 30.94 -3.98 35.44
CA PHE A 83 32.06 -4.42 34.60
C PHE A 83 31.97 -5.90 34.26
N VAL A 84 31.28 -6.67 35.10
CA VAL A 84 31.21 -8.13 35.05
C VAL A 84 30.08 -8.60 34.16
N ASN A 85 28.84 -8.20 34.47
CA ASN A 85 27.66 -8.50 33.66
C ASN A 85 27.13 -7.21 33.05
N TYR A 86 26.85 -7.21 31.75
CA TYR A 86 26.41 -6.03 31.01
C TYR A 86 25.50 -6.42 29.86
N VAL A 87 24.85 -5.43 29.26
CA VAL A 87 24.03 -5.62 28.06
C VAL A 87 24.84 -5.20 26.84
N LEU A 88 24.74 -6.01 25.79
CA LEU A 88 25.23 -5.73 24.46
C LEU A 88 24.03 -5.39 23.57
N ALA A 89 24.13 -4.29 22.83
CA ALA A 89 23.16 -3.93 21.81
C ALA A 89 23.76 -4.22 20.43
N ARG A 90 23.00 -4.93 19.59
CA ARG A 90 23.29 -5.11 18.17
C ARG A 90 22.57 -4.01 17.40
N ILE A 91 23.32 -3.21 16.66
CA ILE A 91 22.80 -2.03 15.98
C ILE A 91 23.16 -2.03 14.50
N LYS A 92 22.33 -1.39 13.68
CA LYS A 92 22.58 -1.21 12.24
C LYS A 92 22.51 0.26 11.84
N PRO A 93 23.35 0.71 10.90
CA PRO A 93 23.31 2.09 10.43
C PRO A 93 22.12 2.31 9.50
N LEU A 94 21.37 3.40 9.71
CA LEU A 94 20.21 3.77 8.89
C LEU A 94 20.54 4.92 7.94
N ALA A 95 21.17 5.97 8.45
CA ALA A 95 21.38 7.21 7.71
C ALA A 95 22.64 7.93 8.17
N ARG A 96 23.29 8.63 7.24
CA ARG A 96 24.36 9.58 7.51
C ARG A 96 23.83 10.98 7.21
N VAL A 97 23.96 11.90 8.16
CA VAL A 97 23.48 13.27 8.02
C VAL A 97 24.64 14.24 8.12
N ALA A 98 24.84 15.07 7.10
CA ALA A 98 25.83 16.13 7.10
C ALA A 98 25.36 17.32 7.96
N LYS A 99 26.21 17.83 8.86
CA LYS A 99 25.84 18.94 9.75
C LYS A 99 25.75 20.30 9.06
N SER A 100 26.38 20.44 7.88
CA SER A 100 26.42 21.69 7.12
C SER A 100 25.06 22.06 6.50
N ASP A 101 24.35 21.07 5.97
CA ASP A 101 23.16 21.25 5.15
C ASP A 101 22.04 20.24 5.46
N ASN A 102 22.20 19.40 6.48
CA ASN A 102 21.30 18.31 6.83
C ASN A 102 21.08 17.29 5.69
N LYS A 103 22.01 17.19 4.74
CA LYS A 103 21.91 16.23 3.65
C LYS A 103 22.01 14.80 4.19
N VAL A 104 20.98 14.01 3.88
CA VAL A 104 20.90 12.60 4.25
C VAL A 104 21.48 11.73 3.14
N THR A 105 22.34 10.79 3.51
CA THR A 105 22.97 9.82 2.61
C THR A 105 22.96 8.43 3.23
N LEU A 106 23.08 7.39 2.39
CA LEU A 106 23.26 6.03 2.88
C LEU A 106 24.64 5.91 3.56
N PRO A 107 24.72 5.34 4.77
CA PRO A 107 25.99 5.03 5.41
C PRO A 107 26.81 4.07 4.55
N LYS A 108 28.10 4.37 4.36
CA LYS A 108 29.07 3.52 3.62
C LYS A 108 30.28 3.12 4.46
N SER A 109 30.29 3.50 5.73
CA SER A 109 31.38 3.24 6.66
C SER A 109 30.82 2.87 8.02
N LEU A 110 31.63 2.19 8.81
CA LEU A 110 31.35 1.91 10.21
C LEU A 110 31.65 3.14 11.07
N PRO A 111 30.93 3.33 12.19
CA PRO A 111 31.39 4.23 13.23
C PRO A 111 32.74 3.77 13.76
N MET A 112 33.56 4.71 14.22
CA MET A 112 34.87 4.40 14.81
C MET A 112 34.72 3.47 16.03
N PHE A 113 35.72 2.61 16.21
CA PHE A 113 35.86 1.84 17.45
C PHE A 113 35.85 2.78 18.65
N PHE A 114 35.19 2.34 19.72
CA PHE A 114 35.03 3.09 20.95
C PHE A 114 34.32 4.44 20.81
N ASN A 115 33.66 4.71 19.68
CA ASN A 115 32.83 5.89 19.58
C ASN A 115 31.65 5.78 20.54
N LYS A 116 31.38 6.88 21.24
CA LYS A 116 30.30 6.97 22.24
C LYS A 116 28.99 7.33 21.51
N LEU A 117 27.91 6.70 21.94
CA LEU A 117 26.58 6.87 21.34
C LEU A 117 25.64 7.55 22.32
N ARG A 118 24.74 8.38 21.81
CA ARG A 118 23.60 8.95 22.55
C ARG A 118 22.28 8.59 21.88
N LEU A 119 21.16 8.74 22.59
CA LEU A 119 19.84 8.65 21.96
C LEU A 119 19.63 9.79 20.95
N VAL A 120 18.84 9.52 19.91
CA VAL A 120 18.40 10.53 18.95
C VAL A 120 17.53 11.59 19.64
N GLN A 121 17.65 12.83 19.17
CA GLN A 121 16.84 13.96 19.63
C GLN A 121 16.14 14.61 18.43
N SER A 122 15.08 15.39 18.67
CA SER A 122 14.35 16.10 17.60
C SER A 122 15.25 16.96 16.72
N GLY A 123 16.31 17.56 17.29
CA GLY A 123 17.28 18.36 16.56
C GLY A 123 18.05 17.58 15.48
N ASP A 124 18.24 16.28 15.67
CA ASP A 124 18.94 15.40 14.71
C ASP A 124 18.08 15.02 13.51
N LEU A 125 16.78 15.29 13.58
CA LEU A 125 15.77 14.87 12.59
C LEU A 125 15.23 16.06 11.79
N THR A 126 15.91 17.21 11.85
CA THR A 126 15.49 18.46 11.20
C THR A 126 15.45 18.40 9.66
N PHE A 127 15.96 17.34 9.04
CA PHE A 127 15.80 17.07 7.60
C PHE A 127 14.40 16.56 7.23
N LEU A 128 13.59 16.11 8.20
CA LEU A 128 12.20 15.65 7.99
C LEU A 128 11.16 16.80 8.00
N LYS A 129 11.61 18.05 7.92
CA LYS A 129 10.74 19.23 7.99
C LYS A 129 9.70 19.27 6.88
N LYS A 130 8.53 19.80 7.25
CA LYS A 130 7.47 20.18 6.32
C LYS A 130 7.96 21.23 5.33
N GLY A 131 7.71 21.02 4.04
CA GLY A 131 7.95 21.99 2.98
C GLY A 131 7.37 21.55 1.63
N GLY A 132 6.79 22.50 0.89
CA GLY A 132 6.17 22.22 -0.41
C GLY A 132 5.02 21.22 -0.32
N GLU A 133 4.84 20.45 -1.39
CA GLU A 133 3.76 19.45 -1.53
C GLU A 133 4.22 18.11 -0.94
N GLN A 134 3.81 17.85 0.30
CA GLN A 134 4.22 16.68 1.07
C GLN A 134 3.04 16.04 1.79
N ILE A 135 3.17 14.74 2.05
CA ILE A 135 2.27 13.97 2.90
C ILE A 135 2.91 13.76 4.28
N TYR A 136 2.08 13.83 5.32
CA TYR A 136 2.45 13.46 6.68
C TYR A 136 2.23 11.96 6.88
N LEU A 137 3.21 11.28 7.49
CA LEU A 137 3.09 9.86 7.84
C LEU A 137 2.91 9.61 9.34
N GLY A 138 3.30 10.55 10.20
CA GLY A 138 3.32 10.36 11.64
C GLY A 138 4.58 10.94 12.28
N LYS A 139 4.80 10.57 13.55
CA LYS A 139 5.99 10.94 14.32
C LYS A 139 6.98 9.79 14.38
N ILE A 140 8.26 10.12 14.53
CA ILE A 140 9.32 9.13 14.78
C ILE A 140 9.18 8.53 16.18
N ARG A 141 9.43 7.23 16.28
CA ARG A 141 9.49 6.48 17.54
C ARG A 141 10.89 5.89 17.73
N SER A 142 11.49 6.07 18.91
CA SER A 142 12.73 5.43 19.36
C SER A 142 12.39 4.53 20.54
N GLY A 143 12.60 3.22 20.40
CA GLY A 143 12.19 2.27 21.42
C GLY A 143 10.68 2.38 21.65
N SER A 144 10.25 2.71 22.87
CA SER A 144 8.84 2.97 23.22
C SER A 144 8.48 4.46 23.26
N LYS A 145 9.42 5.35 22.97
CA LYS A 145 9.25 6.81 23.11
C LYS A 145 8.96 7.47 21.77
N VAL A 146 7.94 8.33 21.74
CA VAL A 146 7.67 9.19 20.58
C VAL A 146 8.59 10.40 20.64
N ILE A 147 9.35 10.62 19.57
CA ILE A 147 10.19 11.79 19.39
C ILE A 147 9.33 12.88 18.75
N ASP A 148 9.48 14.13 19.20
CA ASP A 148 8.78 15.27 18.60
C ASP A 148 9.46 15.67 17.29
N ALA A 149 9.27 14.83 16.27
CA ALA A 149 9.77 14.98 14.92
C ALA A 149 8.75 14.37 13.96
N ASP A 150 8.07 15.24 13.21
CA ASP A 150 7.10 14.84 12.20
C ASP A 150 7.80 14.31 10.95
N VAL A 151 7.21 13.29 10.33
CA VAL A 151 7.69 12.71 9.08
C VAL A 151 6.87 13.24 7.91
N TRP A 152 7.49 14.12 7.13
CA TRP A 152 6.92 14.66 5.90
C TRP A 152 7.69 14.15 4.68
N LEU A 153 6.97 13.57 3.71
CA LEU A 153 7.56 13.03 2.48
C LEU A 153 6.95 13.71 1.25
N LYS A 154 7.76 13.92 0.20
CA LYS A 154 7.30 14.50 -1.07
C LYS A 154 6.27 13.60 -1.74
N SER A 155 5.09 14.12 -2.00
CA SER A 155 3.93 13.35 -2.46
C SER A 155 4.22 12.68 -3.81
N GLU A 156 4.72 13.44 -4.79
CA GLU A 156 5.02 12.92 -6.13
C GLU A 156 6.09 11.81 -6.09
N ASP A 157 7.13 11.98 -5.28
CA ASP A 157 8.19 10.97 -5.13
C ASP A 157 7.64 9.69 -4.50
N VAL A 158 6.83 9.80 -3.45
CA VAL A 158 6.26 8.64 -2.75
C VAL A 158 5.30 7.87 -3.66
N PHE A 159 4.33 8.55 -4.27
CA PHE A 159 3.28 7.88 -5.02
C PHE A 159 3.73 7.38 -6.40
N THR A 160 4.89 7.80 -6.93
CA THR A 160 5.44 7.23 -8.17
C THR A 160 6.20 5.91 -7.99
N HIS A 161 6.59 5.55 -6.76
CA HIS A 161 7.44 4.38 -6.49
C HIS A 161 6.69 3.14 -6.01
N HIS A 162 5.35 3.15 -6.05
CA HIS A 162 4.49 2.16 -5.39
C HIS A 162 4.70 2.11 -3.86
N ILE A 163 3.67 1.71 -3.14
CA ILE A 163 3.64 1.67 -1.68
C ILE A 163 2.99 0.35 -1.29
N LEU A 164 3.65 -0.39 -0.40
CA LEU A 164 3.07 -1.56 0.25
C LEU A 164 2.83 -1.21 1.72
N ILE A 165 1.59 -1.38 2.19
CA ILE A 165 1.19 -1.16 3.59
C ILE A 165 0.74 -2.52 4.16
N PRO A 166 1.69 -3.32 4.71
CA PRO A 166 1.37 -4.58 5.34
C PRO A 166 1.07 -4.39 6.83
N ALA A 167 -0.12 -4.78 7.29
CA ALA A 167 -0.41 -4.86 8.71
C ALA A 167 -1.59 -5.80 9.02
N THR A 168 -1.60 -6.40 10.20
CA THR A 168 -2.76 -7.19 10.67
C THR A 168 -3.97 -6.29 10.96
N THR A 169 -5.15 -6.89 11.09
CA THR A 169 -6.39 -6.17 11.42
C THR A 169 -6.25 -5.36 12.71
N GLY A 170 -6.82 -4.16 12.73
CA GLY A 170 -6.77 -3.26 13.89
C GLY A 170 -5.43 -2.54 14.09
N ARG A 171 -4.46 -2.66 13.17
CA ARG A 171 -3.15 -1.97 13.27
C ARG A 171 -3.07 -0.62 12.54
N GLY A 172 -4.20 -0.10 12.05
CA GLY A 172 -4.29 1.26 11.51
C GLY A 172 -3.97 1.42 10.02
N LYS A 173 -4.15 0.39 9.18
CA LYS A 173 -3.94 0.45 7.72
C LYS A 173 -4.74 1.58 7.06
N SER A 174 -6.07 1.53 7.16
CA SER A 174 -6.96 2.55 6.58
C SER A 174 -6.71 3.93 7.20
N ASN A 175 -6.31 4.00 8.47
CA ASN A 175 -5.97 5.26 9.14
C ASN A 175 -4.71 5.92 8.56
N LEU A 176 -3.65 5.15 8.30
CA LEU A 176 -2.44 5.65 7.65
C LEU A 176 -2.77 6.19 6.26
N VAL A 177 -3.55 5.44 5.48
CA VAL A 177 -3.95 5.85 4.12
C VAL A 177 -4.83 7.10 4.17
N LYS A 178 -5.81 7.19 5.09
CA LYS A 178 -6.59 8.42 5.31
C LYS A 178 -5.69 9.61 5.65
N THR A 179 -4.68 9.41 6.51
CA THR A 179 -3.72 10.47 6.89
C THR A 179 -2.93 10.96 5.67
N MET A 180 -2.46 10.04 4.83
CA MET A 180 -1.77 10.39 3.59
C MET A 180 -2.69 11.15 2.63
N MET A 181 -3.90 10.64 2.40
CA MET A 181 -4.89 11.23 1.50
C MET A 181 -5.40 12.58 1.98
N TRP A 182 -5.49 12.79 3.29
CA TRP A 182 -5.84 14.07 3.89
C TRP A 182 -4.90 15.18 3.42
N HIS A 183 -3.59 14.91 3.39
CA HIS A 183 -2.61 15.87 2.88
C HIS A 183 -2.50 15.90 1.36
N VAL A 184 -2.91 14.84 0.66
CA VAL A 184 -3.07 14.91 -0.80
C VAL A 184 -4.14 15.94 -1.17
N LEU A 185 -5.22 16.07 -0.40
CA LEU A 185 -6.29 17.07 -0.64
C LEU A 185 -5.81 18.54 -0.52
N ASP A 186 -4.65 18.80 0.08
CA ASP A 186 -4.06 20.15 0.13
C ASP A 186 -3.54 20.62 -1.22
N SER A 187 -3.38 19.72 -2.20
CA SER A 187 -2.73 19.98 -3.50
C SER A 187 -3.43 19.26 -4.64
N ASN A 188 -3.10 19.64 -5.89
CA ASN A 188 -3.55 18.93 -7.09
C ASN A 188 -2.38 18.23 -7.82
N LYS A 189 -1.30 17.91 -7.10
CA LYS A 189 -0.13 17.22 -7.67
C LYS A 189 -0.30 15.72 -7.77
N VAL A 190 -1.23 15.15 -7.01
CA VAL A 190 -1.50 13.72 -6.95
C VAL A 190 -3.00 13.47 -7.10
N GLY A 191 -3.39 12.79 -8.17
CA GLY A 191 -4.72 12.20 -8.27
C GLY A 191 -4.74 10.81 -7.64
N ALA A 192 -5.85 10.43 -7.02
CA ALA A 192 -5.96 9.12 -6.37
C ALA A 192 -7.25 8.41 -6.78
N LEU A 193 -7.15 7.11 -7.02
CA LEU A 193 -8.30 6.21 -7.16
C LEU A 193 -8.34 5.31 -5.92
N ILE A 194 -9.42 5.37 -5.15
CA ILE A 194 -9.62 4.54 -3.96
C ILE A 194 -10.82 3.62 -4.17
N LEU A 195 -10.60 2.31 -4.13
CA LEU A 195 -11.65 1.30 -4.07
C LEU A 195 -11.99 1.07 -2.60
N ASP A 196 -13.17 1.54 -2.17
CA ASP A 196 -13.58 1.56 -0.77
C ASP A 196 -14.63 0.46 -0.50
N ALA A 197 -14.15 -0.76 -0.26
CA ALA A 197 -14.99 -1.93 0.02
C ALA A 197 -15.74 -1.83 1.36
N HIS A 198 -15.26 -0.98 2.28
CA HIS A 198 -15.79 -0.85 3.64
C HIS A 198 -16.45 0.51 3.91
N ASP A 199 -16.45 1.43 2.94
CA ASP A 199 -16.95 2.81 3.03
C ASP A 199 -16.31 3.61 4.19
N GLU A 200 -15.01 3.40 4.41
CA GLU A 200 -14.25 3.97 5.54
C GLU A 200 -13.52 5.28 5.20
N TYR A 201 -13.25 5.55 3.92
CA TYR A 201 -12.41 6.68 3.49
C TYR A 201 -13.21 7.97 3.37
N TYR A 202 -14.41 7.91 2.79
CA TYR A 202 -15.27 9.08 2.66
C TYR A 202 -15.74 9.59 4.03
N GLY A 203 -16.05 8.66 4.93
CA GLY A 203 -16.49 8.94 6.30
C GLY A 203 -17.98 9.22 6.41
N ARG A 204 -18.89 8.35 5.92
CA ARG A 204 -20.34 8.62 6.04
C ARG A 204 -20.82 8.74 7.48
N LYS A 205 -20.27 7.91 8.37
CA LYS A 205 -20.67 7.81 9.78
C LYS A 205 -19.68 8.50 10.71
N ASP A 206 -18.39 8.40 10.40
CA ASP A 206 -17.28 8.91 11.20
C ASP A 206 -16.50 9.99 10.44
N ALA A 207 -15.53 10.62 11.10
CA ALA A 207 -14.63 11.55 10.43
C ALA A 207 -13.89 10.89 9.27
N GLY A 208 -13.92 11.54 8.10
CA GLY A 208 -13.29 11.05 6.88
C GLY A 208 -12.83 12.18 5.97
N LEU A 209 -12.44 11.82 4.75
CA LEU A 209 -11.84 12.76 3.80
C LEU A 209 -12.82 13.87 3.37
N LYS A 210 -14.14 13.65 3.49
CA LYS A 210 -15.16 14.68 3.22
C LYS A 210 -15.08 15.89 4.16
N ASP A 211 -14.49 15.71 5.35
CA ASP A 211 -14.43 16.74 6.40
C ASP A 211 -13.21 17.68 6.20
N HIS A 212 -12.37 17.40 5.19
CA HIS A 212 -11.26 18.27 4.83
C HIS A 212 -11.77 19.62 4.27
N PRO A 213 -11.17 20.77 4.62
CA PRO A 213 -11.56 22.08 4.10
C PRO A 213 -11.61 22.15 2.56
N ASN A 214 -10.66 21.50 1.89
CA ASN A 214 -10.57 21.43 0.42
C ASN A 214 -11.32 20.25 -0.21
N ALA A 215 -12.10 19.47 0.55
CA ALA A 215 -12.79 18.29 0.02
C ALA A 215 -13.74 18.65 -1.13
N LYS A 216 -14.45 19.78 -1.05
CA LYS A 216 -15.39 20.20 -2.10
C LYS A 216 -14.72 20.38 -3.47
N GLN A 217 -13.47 20.84 -3.49
CA GLN A 217 -12.71 21.02 -4.73
C GLN A 217 -11.98 19.74 -5.12
N ASN A 218 -11.33 19.07 -4.16
CA ASN A 218 -10.31 18.06 -4.43
C ASN A 218 -10.76 16.61 -4.18
N LEU A 219 -11.99 16.39 -3.71
CA LEU A 219 -12.58 15.07 -3.50
C LEU A 219 -13.77 14.86 -4.43
N ALA A 220 -13.87 13.70 -5.06
CA ALA A 220 -15.05 13.22 -5.76
C ALA A 220 -15.45 11.85 -5.19
N TYR A 221 -16.72 11.69 -4.83
CA TYR A 221 -17.23 10.47 -4.24
C TYR A 221 -18.32 9.87 -5.12
N TYR A 222 -18.15 8.61 -5.47
CA TYR A 222 -19.09 7.84 -6.29
C TYR A 222 -19.64 6.68 -5.47
N SER A 223 -20.96 6.58 -5.36
CA SER A 223 -21.61 5.48 -4.63
C SER A 223 -22.88 4.98 -5.33
N PRO A 224 -23.23 3.69 -5.19
CA PRO A 224 -24.54 3.19 -5.62
C PRO A 224 -25.71 3.95 -4.96
N THR A 225 -25.52 4.39 -3.71
CA THR A 225 -26.47 5.18 -2.92
C THR A 225 -25.81 6.45 -2.41
N PRO A 226 -25.64 7.46 -3.28
CA PRO A 226 -24.89 8.65 -2.95
C PRO A 226 -25.65 9.54 -1.95
N PRO A 227 -24.97 10.15 -0.97
CA PRO A 227 -25.54 11.24 -0.19
C PRO A 227 -25.76 12.49 -1.09
N PRO A 228 -26.58 13.46 -0.65
CA PRO A 228 -26.81 14.68 -1.40
C PRO A 228 -25.50 15.40 -1.76
N GLY A 229 -25.33 15.75 -3.04
CA GLY A 229 -24.14 16.42 -3.54
C GLY A 229 -22.99 15.49 -3.96
N SER A 230 -23.16 14.16 -3.89
CA SER A 230 -22.20 13.17 -4.39
C SER A 230 -22.67 12.51 -5.69
N ASN A 231 -21.75 11.82 -6.37
CA ASN A 231 -22.02 11.19 -7.66
C ASN A 231 -22.59 9.78 -7.48
N ARG A 232 -23.51 9.38 -8.36
CA ARG A 232 -23.96 7.99 -8.40
C ARG A 232 -22.92 7.15 -9.14
N LEU A 233 -22.48 6.05 -8.53
CA LEU A 233 -21.61 5.07 -9.18
C LEU A 233 -22.46 4.20 -10.10
N VAL A 234 -22.38 4.46 -11.40
CA VAL A 234 -22.97 3.61 -12.44
C VAL A 234 -21.95 3.43 -13.55
N ILE A 235 -21.60 2.18 -13.84
CA ILE A 235 -20.72 1.75 -14.92
C ILE A 235 -21.57 1.12 -16.02
N ASN A 236 -21.50 1.70 -17.22
CA ASN A 236 -22.20 1.15 -18.36
C ASN A 236 -21.52 -0.15 -18.83
N LEU A 237 -22.31 -1.17 -19.20
CA LEU A 237 -21.78 -2.42 -19.73
C LEU A 237 -20.94 -2.23 -21.00
N GLU A 238 -21.22 -1.18 -21.77
CA GLU A 238 -20.46 -0.79 -22.97
C GLU A 238 -19.02 -0.36 -22.65
N SER A 239 -18.68 -0.02 -21.40
CA SER A 239 -17.29 0.30 -21.01
C SER A 239 -16.47 -0.95 -20.70
N LEU A 240 -17.11 -2.13 -20.60
CA LEU A 240 -16.41 -3.37 -20.26
C LEU A 240 -15.74 -3.97 -21.50
N ARG A 241 -14.49 -4.39 -21.32
CA ARG A 241 -13.67 -5.07 -22.33
C ARG A 241 -13.27 -6.45 -21.79
N PRO A 242 -13.03 -7.45 -22.65
CA PRO A 242 -12.55 -8.75 -22.22
C PRO A 242 -11.29 -8.66 -21.34
N GLU A 243 -10.39 -7.72 -21.61
CA GLU A 243 -9.16 -7.55 -20.82
C GLU A 243 -9.43 -7.22 -19.34
N HIS A 244 -10.55 -6.56 -19.03
CA HIS A 244 -10.89 -6.17 -17.66
C HIS A 244 -11.20 -7.36 -16.74
N PHE A 245 -11.37 -8.56 -17.30
CA PHE A 245 -11.57 -9.79 -16.53
C PHE A 245 -10.27 -10.59 -16.32
N LEU A 246 -9.20 -10.28 -17.05
CA LEU A 246 -7.92 -10.97 -16.94
C LEU A 246 -7.37 -10.85 -15.52
N GLY A 247 -6.81 -11.93 -15.00
CA GLY A 247 -6.24 -12.01 -13.66
C GLY A 247 -7.22 -11.83 -12.48
N ILE A 248 -8.51 -11.60 -12.75
CA ILE A 248 -9.56 -11.43 -11.73
C ILE A 248 -10.54 -12.59 -11.78
N VAL A 249 -10.99 -12.98 -12.98
CA VAL A 249 -11.98 -14.04 -13.16
C VAL A 249 -11.36 -15.20 -13.93
N GLU A 250 -11.48 -16.40 -13.37
CA GLU A 250 -11.04 -17.61 -14.04
C GLU A 250 -12.06 -18.04 -15.08
N PHE A 251 -11.69 -17.93 -16.36
CA PHE A 251 -12.43 -18.49 -17.49
C PHE A 251 -11.63 -19.63 -18.14
N SER A 252 -12.32 -20.68 -18.58
CA SER A 252 -11.69 -21.73 -19.40
C SER A 252 -11.34 -21.20 -20.79
N ASP A 253 -10.47 -21.91 -21.53
CA ASP A 253 -10.10 -21.50 -22.89
C ASP A 253 -11.32 -21.39 -23.82
N ALA A 254 -12.26 -22.33 -23.74
CA ALA A 254 -13.52 -22.27 -24.50
C ALA A 254 -14.36 -21.04 -24.13
N GLN A 255 -14.40 -20.68 -22.84
CA GLN A 255 -15.08 -19.47 -22.36
C GLN A 255 -14.40 -18.20 -22.90
N TRP A 256 -13.06 -18.15 -22.89
CA TRP A 256 -12.30 -17.03 -23.46
C TRP A 256 -12.51 -16.89 -24.97
N GLN A 257 -12.48 -17.99 -25.72
CA GLN A 257 -12.76 -17.99 -27.15
C GLN A 257 -14.16 -17.46 -27.45
N ALA A 258 -15.17 -17.88 -26.68
CA ALA A 258 -16.53 -17.36 -26.79
C ALA A 258 -16.60 -15.86 -26.46
N ILE A 259 -16.04 -15.40 -25.33
CA ILE A 259 -16.00 -13.99 -24.95
C ILE A 259 -15.39 -13.13 -26.07
N ARG A 260 -14.22 -13.54 -26.59
CA ARG A 260 -13.56 -12.82 -27.69
C ARG A 260 -14.38 -12.83 -28.97
N SER A 261 -15.06 -13.93 -29.27
CA SER A 261 -15.94 -14.02 -30.46
C SER A 261 -17.15 -13.09 -30.35
N TYR A 262 -17.81 -13.03 -29.18
CA TYR A 262 -18.90 -12.09 -28.95
C TYR A 262 -18.39 -10.64 -28.98
N ASN A 263 -17.27 -10.34 -28.32
CA ASN A 263 -16.70 -9.00 -28.34
C ASN A 263 -16.29 -8.55 -29.76
N ALA A 264 -15.73 -9.44 -30.59
CA ALA A 264 -15.38 -9.10 -31.97
C ALA A 264 -16.62 -8.81 -32.84
N LYS A 265 -17.74 -9.52 -32.61
CA LYS A 265 -18.98 -9.37 -33.40
C LYS A 265 -19.86 -8.22 -32.93
N GLU A 266 -20.05 -8.12 -31.63
CA GLU A 266 -21.03 -7.23 -30.98
C GLU A 266 -20.38 -5.97 -30.37
N ARG A 267 -19.05 -5.92 -30.35
CA ARG A 267 -18.26 -4.80 -29.82
C ARG A 267 -18.66 -4.45 -28.39
N GLU A 268 -19.09 -3.23 -28.13
CA GLU A 268 -19.53 -2.74 -26.83
C GLU A 268 -20.76 -3.47 -26.26
N PHE A 269 -21.60 -4.07 -27.11
CA PHE A 269 -22.83 -4.75 -26.70
C PHE A 269 -22.64 -6.24 -26.35
N TRP A 270 -21.39 -6.73 -26.31
CA TRP A 270 -21.09 -8.15 -26.17
C TRP A 270 -21.63 -8.80 -24.91
N ILE A 271 -21.61 -8.11 -23.76
CA ILE A 271 -22.19 -8.62 -22.51
C ILE A 271 -23.70 -8.70 -22.65
N SER A 272 -24.31 -7.62 -23.16
CA SER A 272 -25.76 -7.55 -23.36
C SER A 272 -26.22 -8.69 -24.27
N ARG A 273 -25.50 -8.91 -25.38
CA ARG A 273 -25.75 -10.02 -26.30
C ARG A 273 -25.64 -11.37 -25.60
N ILE A 274 -24.54 -11.64 -24.89
CA ILE A 274 -24.37 -12.90 -24.15
C ILE A 274 -25.54 -13.12 -23.19
N MET A 275 -26.00 -12.08 -22.50
CA MET A 275 -27.06 -12.18 -21.50
C MET A 275 -28.44 -12.47 -22.10
N THR A 276 -28.78 -11.85 -23.23
CA THR A 276 -30.11 -11.97 -23.86
C THR A 276 -30.20 -13.12 -24.86
N GLU A 277 -29.09 -13.68 -25.34
CA GLU A 277 -29.11 -14.72 -26.39
C GLU A 277 -29.87 -15.98 -25.95
N PRO A 278 -30.95 -16.39 -26.62
CA PRO A 278 -31.71 -17.57 -26.21
C PRO A 278 -30.84 -18.84 -26.17
N LEU A 279 -31.03 -19.67 -25.13
CA LEU A 279 -30.42 -21.01 -25.07
C LEU A 279 -31.27 -22.01 -25.86
N MET A 280 -31.60 -21.70 -27.12
CA MET A 280 -32.44 -22.54 -27.99
C MET A 280 -31.78 -22.81 -29.34
N SER A 281 -32.08 -23.96 -29.91
CA SER A 281 -31.54 -24.46 -31.17
C SER A 281 -32.38 -24.02 -32.37
N ASN A 282 -31.72 -23.65 -33.46
CA ASN A 282 -32.33 -23.66 -34.80
C ASN A 282 -31.32 -24.32 -35.77
N GLY A 283 -31.17 -25.65 -35.68
CA GLY A 283 -30.47 -26.46 -36.70
C GLY A 283 -29.55 -27.57 -36.15
N PRO A 284 -29.45 -28.73 -36.84
CA PRO A 284 -28.54 -29.81 -36.47
C PRO A 284 -27.11 -29.53 -36.97
N GLY A 285 -26.17 -29.34 -36.04
CA GLY A 285 -24.74 -29.18 -36.35
C GLY A 285 -23.86 -29.78 -35.25
N MET A 286 -22.86 -30.56 -35.62
CA MET A 286 -21.87 -31.14 -34.69
C MET A 286 -21.06 -29.98 -34.06
N GLY A 287 -21.00 -29.92 -32.72
CA GLY A 287 -20.36 -28.82 -31.98
C GLY A 287 -21.31 -27.75 -31.40
N MET A 288 -22.63 -27.89 -31.60
CA MET A 288 -23.62 -26.94 -31.07
C MET A 288 -23.88 -27.12 -29.56
N GLU A 289 -23.87 -28.35 -29.07
CA GLU A 289 -24.09 -28.65 -27.64
C GLU A 289 -22.99 -28.06 -26.75
N THR A 290 -21.74 -28.12 -27.21
CA THR A 290 -20.58 -27.55 -26.50
C THR A 290 -20.63 -26.01 -26.49
N HIS A 291 -21.13 -25.38 -27.55
CA HIS A 291 -21.38 -23.94 -27.59
C HIS A 291 -22.50 -23.51 -26.63
N ILE A 292 -23.63 -24.24 -26.61
CA ILE A 292 -24.76 -23.97 -25.69
C ILE A 292 -24.32 -24.12 -24.23
N ALA A 293 -23.58 -25.18 -23.90
CA ALA A 293 -23.05 -25.39 -22.55
C ALA A 293 -22.08 -24.25 -22.15
N THR A 294 -21.19 -23.84 -23.05
CA THR A 294 -20.25 -22.73 -22.82
C THR A 294 -20.99 -21.42 -22.57
N LEU A 295 -21.99 -21.10 -23.39
CA LEU A 295 -22.82 -19.91 -23.26
C LEU A 295 -23.63 -19.91 -21.95
N ALA A 296 -24.21 -21.05 -21.58
CA ALA A 296 -24.94 -21.19 -20.32
C ALA A 296 -24.04 -20.93 -19.10
N VAL A 297 -22.81 -21.44 -19.11
CA VAL A 297 -21.84 -21.19 -18.02
C VAL A 297 -21.38 -19.74 -18.01
N LEU A 298 -21.12 -19.12 -19.17
CA LEU A 298 -20.77 -17.70 -19.28
C LEU A 298 -21.88 -16.81 -18.72
N LYS A 299 -23.13 -17.03 -19.13
CA LYS A 299 -24.30 -16.34 -18.58
C LYS A 299 -24.36 -16.45 -17.07
N ARG A 300 -24.21 -17.66 -16.52
CA ARG A 300 -24.21 -17.88 -15.07
C ARG A 300 -23.09 -17.09 -14.38
N LYS A 301 -21.86 -17.12 -14.91
CA LYS A 301 -20.73 -16.37 -14.35
C LYS A 301 -20.98 -14.85 -14.38
N LEU A 302 -21.39 -14.29 -15.51
CA LEU A 302 -21.67 -12.86 -15.64
C LEU A 302 -22.82 -12.41 -14.74
N ARG A 303 -23.88 -13.22 -14.60
CA ARG A 303 -24.98 -12.96 -13.64
C ARG A 303 -24.48 -12.84 -12.21
N LEU A 304 -23.60 -13.76 -11.78
CA LEU A 304 -23.07 -13.76 -10.42
C LEU A 304 -22.09 -12.61 -10.20
N ILE A 305 -21.10 -12.46 -11.08
CA ILE A 305 -20.02 -11.48 -10.94
C ILE A 305 -20.58 -10.05 -11.00
N LEU A 306 -21.34 -9.73 -12.03
CA LEU A 306 -21.87 -8.38 -12.26
C LEU A 306 -23.26 -8.16 -11.64
N SER A 307 -23.76 -9.15 -10.88
CA SER A 307 -25.10 -9.14 -10.27
C SER A 307 -26.24 -8.84 -11.26
N LEU A 308 -26.11 -9.35 -12.49
CA LEU A 308 -27.04 -9.07 -13.58
C LEU A 308 -28.25 -10.03 -13.57
N GLU A 309 -29.40 -9.49 -13.92
CA GLU A 309 -30.64 -10.22 -14.21
C GLU A 309 -31.21 -9.74 -15.54
N VAL A 310 -32.05 -10.60 -16.14
CA VAL A 310 -32.78 -10.27 -17.37
C VAL A 310 -34.26 -10.43 -17.06
N ASP A 311 -35.04 -9.36 -17.24
CA ASP A 311 -36.49 -9.39 -17.03
C ASP A 311 -37.23 -10.10 -18.17
N GLU A 312 -38.55 -10.25 -18.03
CA GLU A 312 -39.43 -10.89 -19.02
C GLU A 312 -39.41 -10.17 -20.38
N ASN A 313 -39.04 -8.88 -20.40
CA ASN A 313 -38.93 -8.07 -21.62
C ASN A 313 -37.53 -8.11 -22.23
N GLY A 314 -36.62 -8.93 -21.70
CA GLY A 314 -35.24 -9.01 -22.16
C GLY A 314 -34.35 -7.85 -21.71
N ARG A 315 -34.81 -7.00 -20.79
CA ARG A 315 -34.01 -5.89 -20.25
C ARG A 315 -33.08 -6.39 -19.17
N ILE A 316 -31.86 -5.88 -19.17
CA ILE A 316 -30.82 -6.25 -18.22
C ILE A 316 -30.80 -5.21 -17.09
N HIS A 317 -30.86 -5.68 -15.85
CA HIS A 317 -30.67 -4.85 -14.66
C HIS A 317 -29.64 -5.47 -13.72
N SER A 318 -28.94 -4.62 -12.97
CA SER A 318 -28.00 -5.08 -11.93
C SER A 318 -28.60 -4.90 -10.54
N LYS A 319 -28.55 -5.93 -9.69
CA LYS A 319 -29.10 -5.90 -8.33
C LYS A 319 -28.41 -4.90 -7.41
N ASN A 320 -27.14 -4.65 -7.63
CA ASN A 320 -26.36 -3.69 -6.85
C ASN A 320 -26.47 -2.25 -7.39
N GLU A 321 -27.22 -2.06 -8.49
CA GLU A 321 -27.43 -0.78 -9.19
C GLU A 321 -26.14 -0.11 -9.73
N VAL A 322 -25.03 -0.84 -9.80
CA VAL A 322 -23.75 -0.32 -10.32
C VAL A 322 -23.62 -0.54 -11.82
N PHE A 323 -24.12 -1.65 -12.38
CA PHE A 323 -24.01 -1.91 -13.82
C PHE A 323 -25.31 -1.56 -14.56
N ASP A 324 -25.19 -0.86 -15.69
CA ASP A 324 -26.32 -0.48 -16.54
C ASP A 324 -26.08 -0.92 -17.99
N ALA A 325 -27.10 -1.52 -18.60
CA ALA A 325 -27.08 -1.93 -20.01
C ALA A 325 -27.78 -0.92 -20.95
N GLY A 326 -28.30 0.17 -20.39
CA GLY A 326 -28.96 1.25 -21.12
C GLY A 326 -28.00 2.40 -21.36
N SER A 327 -28.46 3.64 -21.14
CA SER A 327 -27.65 4.85 -21.37
C SER A 327 -26.99 5.41 -20.11
N LYS A 328 -27.23 4.83 -18.93
CA LYS A 328 -26.67 5.39 -17.68
C LYS A 328 -25.20 5.03 -17.60
N GLY A 329 -24.42 5.99 -17.09
CA GLY A 329 -23.01 5.78 -16.81
C GLY A 329 -22.08 5.66 -18.02
N LEU A 330 -22.56 6.02 -19.22
CA LEU A 330 -21.76 6.04 -20.45
C LEU A 330 -20.48 6.89 -20.32
N THR A 331 -20.54 8.00 -19.57
CA THR A 331 -19.38 8.89 -19.36
C THR A 331 -18.68 8.70 -18.03
N THR A 332 -19.22 7.89 -17.11
CA THR A 332 -18.74 7.79 -15.72
C THR A 332 -17.25 7.48 -15.64
N VAL A 333 -16.77 6.52 -16.45
CA VAL A 333 -15.35 6.14 -16.46
C VAL A 333 -14.47 7.31 -16.89
N ASP A 334 -14.83 8.00 -17.98
CA ASP A 334 -14.06 9.15 -18.48
C ASP A 334 -14.14 10.34 -17.52
N ASP A 335 -15.26 10.55 -16.83
CA ASP A 335 -15.43 11.63 -15.85
C ASP A 335 -14.59 11.37 -14.59
N ILE A 336 -14.56 10.13 -14.10
CA ILE A 336 -13.65 9.70 -13.02
C ILE A 336 -12.19 9.92 -13.43
N VAL A 337 -11.81 9.51 -14.64
CA VAL A 337 -10.43 9.67 -15.13
C VAL A 337 -10.06 11.15 -15.25
N LYS A 338 -10.97 12.02 -15.72
CA LYS A 338 -10.75 13.48 -15.75
C LYS A 338 -10.55 14.05 -14.35
N ASP A 339 -11.35 13.64 -13.38
CA ASP A 339 -11.19 14.07 -11.98
C ASP A 339 -9.78 13.71 -11.47
N ILE A 340 -9.34 12.47 -11.70
CA ILE A 340 -7.99 12.00 -11.31
C ILE A 340 -6.89 12.78 -12.03
N GLU A 341 -7.03 13.01 -13.34
CA GLU A 341 -6.08 13.79 -14.14
C GLU A 341 -6.00 15.27 -13.76
N SER A 342 -7.00 15.77 -13.03
CA SER A 342 -7.00 17.11 -12.44
C SER A 342 -6.39 17.17 -11.04
N GLY A 343 -5.91 16.03 -10.52
CA GLY A 343 -5.29 15.91 -9.21
C GLY A 343 -6.28 15.70 -8.07
N ARG A 344 -7.52 15.27 -8.36
CA ARG A 344 -8.52 14.99 -7.34
C ARG A 344 -8.38 13.57 -6.81
N ILE A 345 -8.81 13.37 -5.57
CA ILE A 345 -9.04 12.06 -4.98
C ILE A 345 -10.44 11.61 -5.39
N VAL A 346 -10.53 10.45 -6.04
CA VAL A 346 -11.78 9.78 -6.37
C VAL A 346 -11.94 8.55 -5.49
N ILE A 347 -12.99 8.55 -4.67
CA ILE A 347 -13.38 7.40 -3.85
C ILE A 347 -14.58 6.72 -4.51
N LEU A 348 -14.44 5.43 -4.78
CA LEU A 348 -15.53 4.57 -5.23
C LEU A 348 -16.01 3.74 -4.05
N ASP A 349 -17.23 3.99 -3.59
CA ASP A 349 -17.91 3.12 -2.65
C ASP A 349 -18.30 1.82 -3.37
N THR A 350 -17.51 0.77 -3.11
CA THR A 350 -17.68 -0.56 -3.66
C THR A 350 -18.30 -1.52 -2.64
N SER A 351 -18.79 -1.02 -1.50
CA SER A 351 -19.33 -1.83 -0.38
C SER A 351 -20.52 -2.73 -0.74
N ARG A 352 -21.22 -2.44 -1.85
CA ARG A 352 -22.33 -3.26 -2.38
C ARG A 352 -21.91 -4.23 -3.49
N LEU A 353 -20.65 -4.21 -3.89
CA LEU A 353 -20.14 -5.09 -4.94
C LEU A 353 -19.59 -6.38 -4.33
N GLY A 354 -19.70 -7.47 -5.08
CA GLY A 354 -18.91 -8.67 -4.82
C GLY A 354 -17.44 -8.42 -5.15
N ASN A 355 -16.57 -9.27 -4.59
CA ASN A 355 -15.12 -9.15 -4.71
C ASN A 355 -14.63 -9.00 -6.17
N GLU A 356 -15.16 -9.80 -7.09
CA GLU A 356 -14.75 -9.74 -8.50
C GLU A 356 -15.25 -8.46 -9.18
N ALA A 357 -16.48 -8.03 -8.90
CA ALA A 357 -17.04 -6.80 -9.47
C ALA A 357 -16.30 -5.55 -9.02
N GLU A 358 -15.95 -5.45 -7.73
CA GLU A 358 -15.11 -4.39 -7.18
C GLU A 358 -13.82 -4.24 -8.00
N LEU A 359 -13.10 -5.35 -8.18
CA LEU A 359 -11.83 -5.37 -8.89
C LEU A 359 -12.01 -5.05 -10.38
N ILE A 360 -13.08 -5.53 -11.01
CA ILE A 360 -13.41 -5.22 -12.42
C ILE A 360 -13.66 -3.73 -12.58
N VAL A 361 -14.43 -3.10 -11.69
CA VAL A 361 -14.69 -1.64 -11.73
C VAL A 361 -13.38 -0.86 -11.61
N GLY A 362 -12.52 -1.23 -10.65
CA GLY A 362 -11.20 -0.63 -10.56
C GLY A 362 -10.33 -0.89 -11.78
N ASN A 363 -10.41 -2.08 -12.40
CA ASN A 363 -9.61 -2.46 -13.56
C ASN A 363 -10.01 -1.65 -14.81
N ILE A 364 -11.31 -1.41 -15.01
CA ILE A 364 -11.82 -0.54 -16.08
C ILE A 364 -11.19 0.87 -15.97
N ILE A 365 -11.24 1.44 -14.77
CA ILE A 365 -10.81 2.82 -14.54
C ILE A 365 -9.27 2.92 -14.58
N ALA A 366 -8.57 2.02 -13.90
CA ALA A 366 -7.11 1.97 -13.90
C ALA A 366 -6.54 1.72 -15.31
N SER A 367 -7.18 0.88 -16.12
CA SER A 367 -6.79 0.68 -17.52
C SER A 367 -6.93 1.97 -18.32
N ARG A 368 -8.07 2.67 -18.15
CA ARG A 368 -8.31 3.94 -18.82
C ARG A 368 -7.32 5.03 -18.41
N ILE A 369 -6.97 5.12 -17.13
CA ILE A 369 -5.92 6.01 -16.63
C ILE A 369 -4.58 5.68 -17.29
N PHE A 370 -4.20 4.40 -17.32
CA PHE A 370 -2.94 3.95 -17.89
C PHE A 370 -2.83 4.29 -19.39
N GLU A 371 -3.89 4.08 -20.16
CA GLU A 371 -3.98 4.49 -21.56
C GLU A 371 -3.79 6.00 -21.74
N ARG A 372 -4.52 6.82 -20.97
CA ARG A 372 -4.43 8.29 -21.02
C ARG A 372 -3.03 8.79 -20.73
N TYR A 373 -2.38 8.25 -19.71
CA TYR A 373 -1.01 8.64 -19.35
C TYR A 373 0.03 8.16 -20.38
N LYS A 374 -0.20 7.02 -21.06
CA LYS A 374 0.59 6.61 -22.23
C LYS A 374 0.44 7.61 -23.38
N GLU A 375 -0.79 8.07 -23.67
CA GLU A 375 -1.01 9.10 -24.68
C GLU A 375 -0.31 10.41 -24.33
N HIS A 376 -0.36 10.83 -23.06
CA HIS A 376 0.34 12.03 -22.60
C HIS A 376 1.86 11.92 -22.73
N LYS A 377 2.40 10.73 -22.46
CA LYS A 377 3.82 10.46 -22.72
C LYS A 377 4.17 10.57 -24.19
N ALA A 378 3.34 10.01 -25.06
CA ALA A 378 3.55 10.06 -26.51
C ALA A 378 3.45 11.50 -27.07
N LYS A 379 2.60 12.34 -26.48
CA LYS A 379 2.42 13.76 -26.85
C LYS A 379 3.46 14.69 -26.22
N GLY A 380 4.24 14.21 -25.25
CA GLY A 380 5.26 14.99 -24.55
C GLY A 380 4.75 15.94 -23.47
N ASP A 381 3.52 15.75 -22.97
CA ASP A 381 2.90 16.58 -21.92
C ASP A 381 2.74 15.86 -20.56
N LEU A 382 3.24 14.63 -20.43
CA LEU A 382 3.21 13.83 -19.20
C LEU A 382 3.74 14.56 -17.96
N GLU A 383 4.83 15.34 -18.10
CA GLU A 383 5.42 16.07 -16.96
C GLU A 383 4.47 17.10 -16.35
N ARG A 384 3.51 17.60 -17.14
CA ARG A 384 2.49 18.57 -16.67
C ARG A 384 1.33 17.89 -15.95
N LYS A 385 1.23 16.56 -16.02
CA LYS A 385 0.16 15.79 -15.39
C LYS A 385 0.48 15.49 -13.94
N PRO A 386 -0.54 15.42 -13.06
CA PRO A 386 -0.35 14.96 -11.69
C PRO A 386 0.12 13.51 -11.68
N VAL A 387 0.80 13.11 -10.62
CA VAL A 387 1.05 11.69 -10.32
C VAL A 387 -0.30 11.03 -10.02
N VAL A 388 -0.49 9.77 -10.41
CA VAL A 388 -1.67 9.00 -10.00
C VAL A 388 -1.25 7.91 -9.03
N THR A 389 -2.04 7.73 -7.97
CA THR A 389 -1.98 6.53 -7.14
C THR A 389 -3.27 5.75 -7.19
N VAL A 390 -3.18 4.44 -7.43
CA VAL A 390 -4.32 3.52 -7.32
C VAL A 390 -4.20 2.79 -5.99
N VAL A 391 -5.15 3.04 -5.10
CA VAL A 391 -5.22 2.44 -3.76
C VAL A 391 -6.08 1.19 -3.83
N ILE A 392 -5.50 0.05 -3.41
CA ILE A 392 -6.15 -1.25 -3.43
C ILE A 392 -6.04 -1.90 -2.07
N GLU A 393 -7.20 -2.25 -1.50
CA GLU A 393 -7.28 -3.10 -0.32
C GLU A 393 -7.25 -4.58 -0.70
N GLU A 394 -6.72 -5.40 0.21
CA GLU A 394 -6.50 -6.84 -0.01
C GLU A 394 -5.76 -7.10 -1.34
N ALA A 395 -4.67 -6.36 -1.54
CA ALA A 395 -3.85 -6.36 -2.74
C ALA A 395 -3.42 -7.75 -3.28
N PRO A 396 -3.20 -8.80 -2.45
CA PRO A 396 -2.93 -10.15 -2.95
C PRO A 396 -3.97 -10.68 -3.96
N ARG A 397 -5.22 -10.19 -3.90
CA ARG A 397 -6.29 -10.57 -4.84
C ARG A 397 -5.96 -10.23 -6.31
N VAL A 398 -5.04 -9.30 -6.55
CA VAL A 398 -4.67 -8.82 -7.89
C VAL A 398 -3.17 -8.88 -8.18
N ILE A 399 -2.31 -8.73 -7.17
CA ILE A 399 -0.85 -8.75 -7.34
C ILE A 399 -0.17 -9.88 -6.55
N GLY A 400 -0.94 -10.90 -6.13
CA GLY A 400 -0.36 -12.12 -5.55
C GLY A 400 0.41 -12.95 -6.58
N GLU A 401 1.37 -13.76 -6.11
CA GLU A 401 2.17 -14.64 -6.97
C GLU A 401 1.32 -15.50 -7.90
N ASP A 402 0.19 -16.02 -7.40
CA ASP A 402 -0.76 -16.85 -8.15
C ASP A 402 -1.54 -16.08 -9.22
N LYS A 403 -1.56 -14.75 -9.15
CA LYS A 403 -2.21 -13.86 -10.13
C LYS A 403 -1.26 -13.34 -11.19
N ILE A 404 0.05 -13.40 -10.94
CA ILE A 404 1.08 -12.92 -11.88
C ILE A 404 1.49 -14.09 -12.80
N ILE A 405 0.56 -14.51 -13.66
CA ILE A 405 0.79 -15.58 -14.64
C ILE A 405 1.07 -14.97 -16.02
N PRO A 406 2.14 -15.37 -16.74
CA PRO A 406 2.37 -14.95 -18.11
C PRO A 406 1.15 -15.29 -18.98
N ARG A 407 0.53 -14.28 -19.60
CA ARG A 407 -0.70 -14.30 -20.45
C ARG A 407 -2.05 -13.99 -19.76
N ASN A 408 -2.09 -13.76 -18.45
CA ASN A 408 -3.33 -13.36 -17.76
C ASN A 408 -3.09 -12.17 -16.81
N GLU A 409 -2.26 -11.21 -17.23
CA GLU A 409 -1.93 -10.05 -16.41
C GLU A 409 -3.09 -9.05 -16.36
N ASN A 410 -3.51 -8.70 -15.14
CA ASN A 410 -4.42 -7.60 -14.90
C ASN A 410 -3.67 -6.25 -14.91
N ILE A 411 -4.40 -5.14 -15.00
CA ILE A 411 -3.80 -3.80 -15.04
C ILE A 411 -2.94 -3.47 -13.81
N TYR A 412 -3.28 -4.01 -12.64
CA TYR A 412 -2.58 -3.69 -11.40
C TYR A 412 -1.17 -4.27 -11.42
N SER A 413 -1.01 -5.48 -11.95
CA SER A 413 0.28 -6.09 -12.26
C SER A 413 1.06 -5.29 -13.31
N THR A 414 0.39 -4.80 -14.36
CA THR A 414 1.03 -3.92 -15.36
C THR A 414 1.50 -2.60 -14.73
N ILE A 415 0.69 -1.97 -13.88
CA ILE A 415 1.05 -0.76 -13.14
C ILE A 415 2.24 -1.04 -12.23
N ALA A 416 2.26 -2.14 -11.48
CA ALA A 416 3.39 -2.49 -10.61
C ALA A 416 4.72 -2.65 -11.38
N LYS A 417 4.67 -3.15 -12.62
CA LYS A 417 5.85 -3.36 -13.47
C LYS A 417 6.28 -2.11 -14.25
N GLU A 418 5.32 -1.32 -14.74
CA GLU A 418 5.57 -0.26 -15.72
C GLU A 418 5.07 1.12 -15.32
N GLY A 419 4.19 1.22 -14.33
CA GLY A 419 3.46 2.44 -13.96
C GLY A 419 4.36 3.63 -13.67
N ARG A 420 5.52 3.41 -13.03
CA ARG A 420 6.52 4.46 -12.78
C ARG A 420 6.93 5.21 -14.05
N LYS A 421 7.00 4.54 -15.21
CA LYS A 421 7.33 5.14 -16.52
C LYS A 421 6.27 6.14 -16.98
N PHE A 422 5.10 6.13 -16.37
CA PHE A 422 3.90 6.89 -16.72
C PHE A 422 3.36 7.69 -15.53
N LYS A 423 4.13 7.96 -14.48
CA LYS A 423 3.68 8.66 -13.26
C LYS A 423 2.46 8.01 -12.57
N ILE A 424 2.29 6.69 -12.70
CA ILE A 424 1.21 5.94 -12.04
C ILE A 424 1.83 4.95 -11.05
N GLY A 425 1.50 5.09 -9.77
CA GLY A 425 1.87 4.14 -8.74
C GLY A 425 0.69 3.39 -8.14
N LEU A 426 1.03 2.39 -7.33
CA LEU A 426 0.09 1.52 -6.65
C LEU A 426 0.28 1.70 -5.15
N THR A 427 -0.79 1.94 -4.40
CA THR A 427 -0.79 1.85 -2.94
C THR A 427 -1.50 0.56 -2.55
N ALA A 428 -0.74 -0.51 -2.40
CA ALA A 428 -1.20 -1.84 -2.07
C ALA A 428 -1.30 -2.02 -0.56
N ILE A 429 -2.49 -2.37 -0.08
CA ILE A 429 -2.78 -2.57 1.35
C ILE A 429 -3.07 -4.05 1.56
N THR A 430 -2.40 -4.68 2.53
CA THR A 430 -2.54 -6.13 2.75
C THR A 430 -2.33 -6.53 4.21
N GLN A 431 -2.90 -7.67 4.59
CA GLN A 431 -2.55 -8.38 5.83
C GLN A 431 -1.46 -9.43 5.61
N LEU A 432 -1.30 -9.89 4.37
CA LEU A 432 -0.42 -10.96 3.96
C LEU A 432 0.65 -10.37 3.04
N SER A 433 1.82 -10.05 3.60
CA SER A 433 2.94 -9.54 2.81
C SER A 433 3.72 -10.63 2.08
N SER A 434 3.70 -11.87 2.60
CA SER A 434 4.50 -12.99 2.08
C SER A 434 4.01 -13.58 0.76
N VAL A 435 2.83 -13.16 0.28
CA VAL A 435 2.19 -13.68 -0.94
C VAL A 435 2.32 -12.72 -2.13
N ILE A 436 2.94 -11.56 -1.90
CA ILE A 436 3.24 -10.56 -2.92
C ILE A 436 4.75 -10.69 -3.23
N PRO A 437 5.14 -10.90 -4.50
CA PRO A 437 6.53 -11.14 -4.89
C PRO A 437 7.43 -9.91 -4.82
#